data_AF-A0A1V4R339-F1
#
_entry.id   AF-A0A1V4R339-F1
#
_cell.length_a   1.000
_cell.length_b   1.000
_cell.length_c   1.000
_cell.angle_alpha   90.00
_cell.angle_beta   90.00
_cell.angle_gamma   90.00
#
_symmetry.space_group_name_H-M   'P 1'
#
loop_
_entity.id
_entity.type
_entity.pdbx_description
1 polymer ?
#
loop_
_entity_poly.entity_id
_entity_poly.type
_entity_poly.pdbx_seq_one_letter_code
_entity_poly.pdbx_strand_id
1 'polypeptide(L)'
;MKNLVPALILDNYNNGNLHGTQKAVTMFIDISGFTAMTHSLMKNDKEGAEILTEIINRIFTPSIDRIYQNNGFISTFAGDAFTSI
;
A
#
# COMPACT_ATOMS: atom_id res chain seq x y z
N MET A 1 -10.22 13.00 4.69
CA MET A 1 -10.98 11.85 4.17
C MET A 1 -10.05 10.63 4.15
N LYS A 2 -10.52 9.43 4.51
CA LYS A 2 -9.69 8.21 4.42
C LYS A 2 -9.89 7.57 3.04
N ASN A 3 -8.83 7.44 2.26
CA ASN A 3 -8.87 6.81 0.94
C ASN A 3 -8.69 5.29 1.10
N LEU A 4 -9.79 4.58 1.35
CA LEU A 4 -9.77 3.12 1.56
C LEU A 4 -9.69 2.33 0.25
N VAL A 5 -10.07 2.96 -0.86
CA VAL A 5 -10.01 2.40 -2.22
C VAL A 5 -9.45 3.45 -3.18
N PRO A 6 -8.86 3.05 -4.32
CA PRO A 6 -8.46 3.98 -5.36
C PRO A 6 -9.66 4.79 -5.86
N ALA A 7 -9.45 6.06 -6.21
CA ALA A 7 -10.51 6.93 -6.76
C ALA A 7 -11.19 6.29 -7.99
N LEU A 8 -10.40 5.65 -8.84
CA LEU A 8 -10.90 4.88 -10.00
C LEU A 8 -11.99 3.88 -9.64
N ILE A 9 -11.86 3.17 -8.51
CA ILE A 9 -12.85 2.17 -8.07
C ILE A 9 -14.14 2.86 -7.63
N LEU A 10 -14.02 3.97 -6.90
CA LEU A 10 -15.19 4.75 -6.45
C LEU A 10 -15.94 5.34 -7.65
N ASP A 11 -15.22 5.90 -8.62
CA ASP A 11 -15.80 6.47 -9.83
C ASP A 11 -16.49 5.41 -10.68
N ASN A 12 -15.85 4.24 -10.87
CA ASN A 12 -16.46 3.13 -11.58
C ASN A 12 -17.73 2.62 -10.89
N TYR A 13 -17.70 2.46 -9.57
CA TYR A 13 -18.86 2.04 -8.80
C TYR A 13 -20.03 3.03 -8.94
N ASN A 14 -19.77 4.33 -8.83
CA ASN A 14 -20.78 5.37 -9.00
C ASN A 14 -21.40 5.39 -10.41
N ASN A 15 -20.64 4.95 -11.42
CA ASN A 15 -21.09 4.81 -12.80
C ASN A 15 -21.75 3.45 -13.10
N GLY A 16 -21.92 2.57 -12.09
CA GLY A 16 -22.47 1.22 -12.27
C GLY A 16 -21.52 0.22 -12.93
N ASN A 17 -20.25 0.58 -13.13
CA ASN A 17 -19.23 -0.27 -13.72
C ASN A 17 -18.59 -1.14 -12.62
N LEU A 18 -19.01 -2.40 -12.53
CA LEU A 18 -18.52 -3.33 -11.51
C LEU A 18 -17.25 -4.10 -11.94
N HIS A 19 -16.86 -4.00 -13.21
CA HIS A 19 -15.70 -4.67 -13.78
C HIS A 19 -15.16 -3.88 -14.98
N GLY A 20 -13.90 -4.13 -15.34
CA GLY A 20 -13.25 -3.50 -16.48
C GLY A 20 -11.83 -4.02 -16.67
N THR A 21 -11.21 -3.64 -17.79
CA THR A 21 -9.80 -3.92 -18.09
C THR A 21 -9.11 -2.64 -18.54
N GLN A 22 -7.85 -2.48 -18.17
CA GLN A 22 -7.02 -1.38 -18.66
C GLN A 22 -5.62 -1.87 -19.00
N LYS A 23 -4.98 -1.20 -19.95
CA LYS A 23 -3.53 -1.30 -20.11
C LYS A 23 -2.88 -0.43 -19.03
N ALA A 24 -1.89 -0.98 -18.35
CA ALA A 24 -1.21 -0.35 -17.23
C ALA A 24 0.26 -0.76 -17.22
N VAL A 25 1.11 0.13 -16.73
CA VAL A 25 2.40 -0.25 -16.16
C VAL A 25 2.15 -0.54 -14.69
N THR A 26 2.77 -1.57 -14.15
CA THR A 26 2.59 -1.92 -12.73
C THR A 26 3.93 -1.95 -12.02
N MET A 27 3.90 -1.64 -10.74
CA MET A 27 5.05 -1.78 -9.85
C MET A 27 4.63 -2.52 -8.58
N PHE A 28 5.41 -3.52 -8.22
CA PHE A 28 5.28 -4.27 -6.98
C PHE A 28 6.49 -3.98 -6.10
N ILE A 29 6.24 -3.61 -4.85
CA ILE A 29 7.29 -3.34 -3.85
C ILE A 29 7.01 -4.21 -2.64
N ASP A 30 8.06 -4.85 -2.13
CA ASP A 30 8.03 -5.72 -0.94
C ASP A 30 9.23 -5.43 -0.03
N ILE A 31 9.01 -5.50 1.28
CA ILE A 31 10.06 -5.36 2.29
C ILE A 31 10.58 -6.76 2.64
N SER A 32 11.63 -7.22 1.95
CA SER A 32 12.14 -8.59 2.10
C SER A 32 12.56 -8.97 3.54
N GLY A 33 12.88 -8.00 4.40
CA GLY A 33 13.25 -8.22 5.80
C GLY A 33 12.08 -8.20 6.79
N PHE A 34 10.84 -7.96 6.33
CA PHE A 34 9.71 -7.66 7.21
C PHE A 34 9.35 -8.79 8.15
N THR A 35 9.27 -10.03 7.66
CA THR A 35 8.89 -11.18 8.49
C THR A 35 9.82 -11.35 9.69
N ALA A 36 11.13 -11.20 9.48
CA ALA A 36 12.12 -11.29 10.56
C ALA A 36 11.98 -10.12 11.56
N MET A 37 11.72 -8.91 11.07
CA MET A 37 11.49 -7.72 11.91
C MET A 37 10.22 -7.90 12.76
N THR A 38 9.11 -8.30 12.14
CA THR A 38 7.82 -8.54 12.80
C THR A 38 7.96 -9.58 13.91
N HIS A 39 8.61 -10.72 13.64
CA HIS A 39 8.82 -11.76 14.65
C HIS A 39 9.68 -11.27 15.84
N SER A 40 10.61 -10.36 15.59
CA SER A 40 11.48 -9.81 16.63
C SER A 40 10.76 -8.77 17.48
N LEU A 41 10.00 -7.87 16.85
CA LEU A 41 9.29 -6.77 17.50
C LEU A 41 8.03 -7.22 18.24
N MET A 42 7.31 -8.21 17.71
CA MET A 42 6.07 -8.72 18.32
C MET A 42 6.29 -9.47 19.65
N LYS A 43 7.55 -9.68 20.06
CA LYS A 43 7.87 -10.16 21.42
C LYS A 43 7.56 -9.12 22.50
N ASN A 44 7.52 -7.84 22.13
CA ASN A 44 7.24 -6.71 23.01
C ASN A 44 5.85 -6.12 22.67
N ASP A 45 4.80 -6.90 22.89
CA ASP A 45 3.36 -6.61 22.67
C ASP A 45 3.04 -5.31 21.89
N LYS A 46 2.67 -4.23 22.60
CA LYS A 46 2.17 -2.98 21.99
C LYS A 46 3.27 -2.14 21.34
N GLU A 47 4.43 -2.04 21.99
CA GLU A 47 5.53 -1.20 21.52
C GLU A 47 6.09 -1.72 20.18
N GLY A 48 6.14 -3.04 20.00
CA GLY A 48 6.59 -3.65 18.74
C GLY A 48 5.70 -3.32 17.54
N ALA A 49 4.38 -3.24 17.73
CA ALA A 49 3.45 -2.90 16.66
C ALA A 49 3.60 -1.43 16.21
N GLU A 50 3.85 -0.53 17.15
CA GLU A 50 4.08 0.89 16.87
C GLU A 50 5.38 1.09 16.07
N ILE A 51 6.48 0.45 16.50
CA ILE A 51 7.77 0.47 15.79
C ILE A 51 7.63 -0.09 14.38
N LEU A 52 6.92 -1.22 14.22
CA LEU A 52 6.69 -1.82 12.90
C LEU A 52 5.93 -0.86 11.98
N THR A 53 4.90 -0.19 12.50
CA THR A 53 4.12 0.81 11.76
C THR A 53 4.99 1.99 11.33
N GLU A 54 5.88 2.47 12.20
CA GLU A 54 6.83 3.54 11.86
C GLU A 54 7.78 3.13 10.72
N ILE A 55 8.33 1.91 10.80
CA ILE A 55 9.24 1.37 9.76
C ILE A 55 8.52 1.26 8.41
N ILE A 56 7.31 0.70 8.38
CA ILE A 56 6.52 0.57 7.15
C ILE A 56 6.30 1.94 6.52
N ASN A 57 5.80 2.90 7.29
CA ASN A 57 5.52 4.24 6.76
C ASN A 57 6.79 4.93 6.26
N ARG A 58 7.89 4.82 7.00
CA ARG A 58 9.17 5.41 6.59
C ARG A 58 9.70 4.84 5.27
N ILE A 59 9.49 3.55 5.01
CA ILE A 59 9.92 2.90 3.76
C ILE A 59 8.95 3.18 2.61
N PHE A 60 7.64 3.10 2.87
CA PHE A 60 6.63 3.19 1.81
C PHE A 60 6.29 4.62 1.41
N THR A 61 6.21 5.57 2.35
CA THR A 61 5.77 6.95 2.07
C THR A 61 6.52 7.58 0.89
N PRO A 62 7.87 7.55 0.80
CA PRO A 62 8.58 8.16 -0.33
C PRO A 62 8.20 7.57 -1.69
N SER A 63 8.03 6.25 -1.76
CA SER A 63 7.64 5.55 -2.99
C SER A 63 6.19 5.87 -3.36
N ILE A 64 5.28 5.86 -2.39
CA ILE A 64 3.86 6.19 -2.56
C ILE A 64 3.71 7.64 -3.04
N ASP A 65 4.40 8.57 -2.40
CA ASP A 65 4.38 9.99 -2.79
C ASP A 65 4.84 10.15 -4.24
N ARG A 66 5.89 9.43 -4.65
CA ARG A 66 6.37 9.49 -6.02
C ARG A 66 5.36 8.91 -7.01
N ILE A 67 4.68 7.83 -6.67
CA ILE A 67 3.63 7.23 -7.52
C ILE A 67 2.50 8.24 -7.75
N TYR A 68 1.97 8.84 -6.67
CA TYR A 68 0.89 9.83 -6.79
C TYR A 68 1.33 11.10 -7.51
N GLN A 69 2.57 11.56 -7.33
CA GLN A 69 3.13 12.69 -8.09
C GLN A 69 3.21 12.43 -9.60
N ASN A 70 3.28 11.17 -10.03
CA ASN A 70 3.30 10.77 -11.44
C ASN A 70 1.95 10.25 -11.92
N ASN A 71 0.86 10.67 -11.27
CA ASN A 71 -0.53 10.29 -11.61
C ASN A 71 -0.84 8.79 -11.51
N GLY A 72 0.02 8.01 -10.84
CA GLY A 72 -0.25 6.63 -10.47
C GLY A 72 -1.07 6.53 -9.19
N PHE A 73 -1.42 5.31 -8.82
CA PHE A 73 -2.11 5.02 -7.56
C PHE A 73 -1.76 3.64 -7.00
N ILE A 74 -1.92 3.49 -5.69
CA ILE A 74 -1.78 2.19 -5.04
C ILE A 74 -3.05 1.37 -5.28
N SER A 75 -2.94 0.22 -5.94
CA SER A 75 -4.10 -0.65 -6.17
C SER A 75 -4.45 -1.45 -4.92
N THR A 76 -3.42 -1.94 -4.22
CA THR A 76 -3.56 -2.88 -3.10
C THR A 76 -2.35 -2.78 -2.18
N PHE A 77 -2.60 -2.87 -0.87
CA PHE A 77 -1.59 -3.18 0.16
C PHE A 77 -1.72 -4.64 0.59
N ALA A 78 -0.59 -5.28 0.90
CA ALA A 78 -0.51 -6.64 1.38
C ALA A 78 0.54 -6.73 2.49
N GLY A 79 0.19 -6.26 3.69
CA GLY A 79 1.10 -6.27 4.85
C GLY A 79 2.38 -5.47 4.59
N ASP A 80 3.42 -6.16 4.19
CA ASP A 80 4.78 -5.70 3.89
C ASP A 80 5.06 -5.40 2.43
N ALA A 81 4.03 -5.47 1.60
CA ALA A 81 4.09 -5.15 0.19
C ALA A 81 2.96 -4.23 -0.26
N PHE A 82 3.14 -3.61 -1.42
CA PHE A 82 2.07 -2.97 -2.16
C PHE A 82 2.24 -3.12 -3.68
N THR A 83 1.12 -3.04 -4.38
CA THR A 83 1.05 -2.98 -5.84
C THR A 83 0.52 -1.62 -6.26
N SER A 84 1.13 -1.04 -7.28
CA SER A 84 0.71 0.23 -7.87
C SER A 84 0.56 0.13 -9.38
N ILE A 85 -0.22 1.07 -9.90
CA ILE A 85 -0.46 1.33 -11.32
C ILE A 85 0.00 2.76 -11.61
#